data_AF-A0A442M787-F1
#
_entry.id   AF-A0A442M787-F1
#
_cell.length_a   1.000
_cell.length_b   1.000
_cell.length_c   1.000
_cell.angle_alpha   90.00
_cell.angle_beta   90.00
_cell.angle_gamma   90.00
#
_symmetry.space_group_name_H-M   'P 1'
#
loop_
_entity.id
_entity.type
_entity.pdbx_description
1 polymer ?
#
loop_
_entity_poly.entity_id
_entity_poly.type
_entity_poly.pdbx_seq_one_letter_code
_entity_poly.pdbx_strand_id
1 'polypeptide(L)'
;MTAPLVTVFGSLHYDIMVEAPDRPRKGETVTGHAWQPKCGGKGGNQAVSAARAGVRSAMIGAVGDDDFGRALVDNLACRGVDSRFVRVAPGA
;
A
#
# COMPACT_ATOMS: atom_id res chain seq x y z
N MET A 1 12.86 -22.93 -19.21
CA MET A 1 11.49 -22.49 -18.87
C MET A 1 11.58 -21.11 -18.25
N THR A 2 10.71 -20.18 -18.62
CA THR A 2 10.65 -18.86 -17.97
C THR A 2 10.01 -19.01 -16.58
N ALA A 3 10.59 -18.37 -15.56
CA ALA A 3 10.02 -18.40 -14.21
C ALA A 3 8.63 -17.73 -14.20
N PRO A 4 7.65 -18.26 -13.45
CA PRO A 4 6.31 -17.67 -13.38
C PRO A 4 6.35 -16.24 -12.83
N LEU A 5 5.37 -15.43 -13.23
CA LEU A 5 5.18 -14.04 -12.80
C LEU A 5 3.72 -13.87 -12.34
N VAL A 6 3.53 -13.28 -11.16
CA VAL A 6 2.21 -12.86 -10.66
C VAL A 6 2.07 -11.36 -10.85
N THR A 7 1.23 -10.97 -11.80
CA THR A 7 0.85 -9.56 -12.00
C THR A 7 -0.43 -9.27 -11.23
N VAL A 8 -0.38 -8.28 -10.34
CA VAL A 8 -1.54 -7.84 -9.58
C VAL A 8 -2.00 -6.49 -10.10
N PHE A 9 -3.26 -6.42 -10.54
CA PHE A 9 -3.93 -5.18 -10.88
C PHE A 9 -4.86 -4.80 -9.73
N GLY A 10 -4.61 -3.67 -9.06
CA GLY A 10 -5.45 -3.31 -7.91
C GLY A 10 -5.01 -2.08 -7.15
N SER A 11 -5.57 -1.92 -5.95
CA SER A 11 -5.36 -0.75 -5.12
C SER A 11 -4.12 -0.82 -4.23
N LEU A 12 -3.57 0.36 -3.96
CA LEU A 12 -2.52 0.66 -2.99
C LEU A 12 -3.07 1.73 -2.05
N HIS A 13 -3.07 1.47 -0.75
CA HIS A 13 -3.58 2.42 0.24
C HIS A 13 -2.51 2.72 1.28
N TYR A 14 -2.40 3.99 1.67
CA TYR A 14 -1.65 4.39 2.84
C TYR A 14 -2.61 4.43 4.03
N ASP A 15 -2.62 3.37 4.83
CA ASP A 15 -3.54 3.23 5.96
C ASP A 15 -2.98 4.00 7.16
N ILE A 16 -3.77 4.94 7.71
CA ILE A 16 -3.45 5.68 8.94
C ILE A 16 -4.15 4.99 10.09
N MET A 17 -3.38 4.32 10.95
CA MET A 17 -3.88 3.65 12.14
C MET A 17 -3.73 4.60 13.32
N VAL A 18 -4.84 4.93 14.00
CA VAL A 18 -4.84 5.78 15.20
C VAL A 18 -5.22 4.94 16.41
N GLU A 19 -4.40 5.00 17.45
CA GLU A 19 -4.67 4.38 18.74
C GLU A 19 -5.38 5.39 19.65
N ALA A 20 -6.56 5.00 20.15
CA ALA A 20 -7.42 5.83 20.97
C ALA A 20 -8.09 4.97 22.06
N PRO A 21 -8.55 5.58 23.17
CA PRO A 21 -9.21 4.83 24.24
C PRO A 21 -10.50 4.12 23.81
N ASP A 22 -11.23 4.68 22.85
CA ASP A 22 -12.45 4.10 22.27
C ASP A 22 -12.70 4.65 20.85
N ARG A 23 -13.59 3.99 20.10
CA ARG A 23 -14.06 4.46 18.80
C ARG A 23 -15.03 5.64 18.99
N PRO A 24 -14.83 6.77 18.27
CA PRO A 24 -15.72 7.92 18.38
C PRO A 24 -17.19 7.57 18.09
N ARG A 25 -18.10 8.13 18.88
CA ARG A 25 -19.53 8.15 18.56
C ARG A 25 -19.82 9.25 17.54
N LYS A 26 -21.03 9.22 16.96
CA LYS A 26 -21.47 10.27 16.03
C LYS A 26 -21.47 11.63 16.73
N GLY A 27 -20.68 12.58 16.19
CA GLY A 27 -20.57 13.94 16.71
C GLY A 27 -19.55 14.13 17.84
N GLU A 28 -18.89 13.06 18.26
CA GLU A 28 -17.86 13.12 19.30
C GLU A 28 -16.47 13.36 18.69
N THR A 29 -15.62 14.11 19.41
CA THR A 29 -14.19 14.21 19.12
C THR A 29 -13.43 13.46 20.21
N VAL A 30 -12.67 12.43 19.82
CA VAL A 30 -11.84 11.63 20.74
C VAL A 30 -10.37 11.89 20.43
N THR A 31 -9.58 12.23 21.44
CA THR A 31 -8.13 12.41 21.31
C THR A 31 -7.43 11.04 21.31
N GLY A 32 -6.74 10.73 20.21
CA GLY A 32 -5.83 9.58 20.15
C GLY A 32 -4.53 9.85 20.92
N HIS A 33 -3.81 8.79 21.27
CA HIS A 33 -2.53 8.88 21.99
C HIS A 33 -1.33 8.45 21.14
N ALA A 34 -1.56 7.72 20.05
CA ALA A 34 -0.53 7.38 19.08
C ALA A 34 -1.15 7.20 17.68
N TRP A 35 -0.31 7.28 16.65
CA TRP A 35 -0.67 6.87 15.30
C TRP A 35 0.52 6.22 14.61
N GLN A 36 0.24 5.32 13.67
CA GLN A 36 1.25 4.71 12.83
C GLN A 36 0.73 4.47 11.41
N PRO A 37 1.58 4.60 10.38
CA PRO A 37 1.20 4.29 9.02
C PRO A 37 1.37 2.80 8.71
N LYS A 38 0.58 2.31 7.76
CA LYS A 38 0.73 0.98 7.18
C LYS A 38 0.50 1.04 5.67
N CYS A 39 1.40 0.45 4.90
CA CYS A 39 1.18 0.25 3.48
C CYS A 39 0.22 -0.93 3.28
N GLY A 40 -0.93 -0.65 2.68
CA GLY A 40 -2.03 -1.58 2.47
C GLY A 40 -2.58 -1.52 1.04
N GLY A 41 -3.89 -1.71 0.92
CA GLY A 41 -4.57 -1.98 -0.35
C GLY A 41 -4.54 -3.48 -0.68
N LYS A 42 -5.69 -4.01 -1.12
CA LYS A 42 -5.82 -5.45 -1.40
C LYS A 42 -4.82 -5.91 -2.47
N GLY A 43 -4.61 -5.07 -3.50
CA GLY A 43 -3.64 -5.34 -4.57
C GLY A 43 -2.21 -5.35 -4.05
N GLY A 44 -1.79 -4.30 -3.34
CA GLY A 44 -0.47 -4.24 -2.71
C GLY A 44 -0.18 -5.45 -1.80
N ASN A 45 -1.13 -5.84 -0.96
CA ASN A 45 -0.99 -6.99 -0.07
C ASN A 45 -0.80 -8.31 -0.83
N GLN A 46 -1.54 -8.52 -1.93
CA GLN A 46 -1.40 -9.72 -2.76
C GLN A 46 -0.05 -9.76 -3.49
N ALA A 47 0.39 -8.64 -4.07
CA ALA A 47 1.66 -8.55 -4.78
C ALA A 47 2.86 -8.84 -3.86
N VAL A 48 2.85 -8.23 -2.67
CA VAL A 48 3.84 -8.48 -1.62
C VAL A 48 3.82 -9.94 -1.16
N SER A 49 2.64 -10.54 -1.02
CA SER A 49 2.52 -11.94 -0.61
C SER A 49 3.10 -12.90 -1.65
N ALA A 50 2.89 -12.64 -2.95
CA ALA A 50 3.49 -13.41 -4.03
C ALA A 50 5.02 -13.29 -4.02
N ALA A 51 5.56 -12.07 -3.87
CA ALA A 51 7.00 -11.85 -3.77
C ALA A 51 7.62 -12.58 -2.57
N ARG A 52 6.96 -12.52 -1.40
CA ARG A 52 7.38 -13.24 -0.19
C ARG A 52 7.36 -14.77 -0.35
N ALA A 53 6.49 -15.30 -1.20
CA ALA A 53 6.45 -16.72 -1.54
C ALA A 53 7.54 -17.13 -2.55
N GLY A 54 8.43 -16.22 -2.94
CA GLY A 54 9.53 -16.50 -3.89
C GLY A 54 9.12 -16.46 -5.36
N VAL A 55 7.91 -16.00 -5.67
CA VAL A 55 7.44 -15.83 -7.06
C VAL A 55 7.69 -14.39 -7.48
N ARG A 56 8.17 -14.18 -8.72
CA ARG A 56 8.29 -12.82 -9.26
C ARG A 56 6.92 -12.16 -9.24
N SER A 57 6.84 -10.91 -8.77
CA SER A 57 5.59 -10.17 -8.70
C SER A 57 5.73 -8.78 -9.31
N ALA A 58 4.70 -8.35 -10.03
CA ALA A 58 4.56 -7.00 -10.57
C ALA A 58 3.22 -6.39 -10.13
N MET A 59 3.22 -5.09 -9.86
CA MET A 59 2.04 -4.33 -9.47
C MET A 59 1.65 -3.37 -10.57
N ILE A 60 0.37 -3.40 -10.96
CA ILE A 60 -0.26 -2.40 -11.81
C ILE A 60 -1.31 -1.66 -10.98
N GLY A 61 -1.19 -0.34 -10.92
CA GLY A 61 -2.08 0.51 -10.13
C GLY A 61 -1.76 1.98 -10.33
N ALA A 62 -2.28 2.82 -9.45
CA ALA A 62 -1.95 4.24 -9.41
C ALA A 62 -1.82 4.74 -7.97
N VAL A 63 -0.95 5.72 -7.78
CA VAL A 63 -0.77 6.47 -6.54
C VAL A 63 -0.75 7.97 -6.84
N GLY A 64 -0.95 8.81 -5.82
CA GLY A 64 -0.75 10.26 -5.94
C GLY A 64 0.73 10.64 -6.00
N ASP A 65 1.02 11.80 -6.59
CA ASP A 65 2.33 12.46 -6.56
C ASP A 65 2.51 13.22 -5.22
N ASP A 66 2.53 12.44 -4.14
CA ASP A 66 2.66 12.93 -2.77
C ASP A 66 3.54 11.97 -1.94
N ASP A 67 3.79 12.33 -0.68
CA ASP A 67 4.62 11.52 0.21
C ASP A 67 4.01 10.13 0.50
N PHE A 68 2.68 10.01 0.49
CA PHE A 68 2.02 8.72 0.69
C PHE A 68 2.20 7.81 -0.53
N GLY A 69 2.09 8.37 -1.74
CA GLY A 69 2.36 7.65 -2.98
C GLY A 69 3.81 7.18 -3.08
N ARG A 70 4.77 8.04 -2.73
CA ARG A 70 6.19 7.67 -2.63
C ARG A 70 6.40 6.51 -1.65
N ALA A 71 5.84 6.61 -0.43
CA ALA A 71 5.95 5.55 0.57
C ALA A 71 5.36 4.21 0.09
N LEU A 72 4.25 4.24 -0.65
CA LEU A 72 3.63 3.03 -1.21
C LEU A 72 4.49 2.36 -2.28
N VAL A 73 5.07 3.15 -3.19
CA VAL A 73 5.96 2.64 -4.24
C VAL A 73 7.26 2.08 -3.64
N ASP A 74 7.84 2.78 -2.68
CA ASP A 74 9.06 2.34 -1.97
C ASP A 74 8.81 1.04 -1.20
N ASN A 75 7.64 0.91 -0.56
CA ASN A 75 7.26 -0.32 0.14
C ASN A 75 7.09 -1.52 -0.81
N LEU A 76 6.66 -1.32 -2.06
CA LEU A 76 6.61 -2.38 -3.06
C LEU A 76 8.03 -2.81 -3.46
N ALA A 77 8.88 -1.83 -3.79
CA ALA A 77 10.25 -2.07 -4.23
C ALA A 77 11.08 -2.77 -3.14
N CYS A 78 10.99 -2.33 -1.88
CA CYS A 78 11.73 -2.93 -0.77
C CYS A 78 11.29 -4.37 -0.46
N ARG A 79 10.10 -4.78 -0.92
CA ARG A 79 9.56 -6.14 -0.78
C ARG A 79 9.71 -6.99 -2.04
N GLY A 80 10.47 -6.52 -3.03
CA GLY A 80 10.77 -7.26 -4.26
C GLY A 80 9.61 -7.32 -5.25
N VAL A 81 8.67 -6.38 -5.18
CA VAL A 81 7.59 -6.25 -6.17
C VAL A 81 8.01 -5.23 -7.23
N ASP A 82 7.90 -5.59 -8.51
CA ASP A 82 8.12 -4.69 -9.64
C ASP A 82 6.99 -3.64 -9.71
N SER A 83 7.34 -2.39 -9.41
CA SER A 83 6.41 -1.27 -9.35
C SER A 83 6.43 -0.37 -10.58
N ARG A 84 7.14 -0.74 -11.67
CA ARG A 84 7.26 0.08 -12.89
C ARG A 84 5.93 0.41 -13.57
N PHE A 85 4.89 -0.37 -13.29
CA PHE A 85 3.55 -0.18 -13.83
C PHE A 85 2.58 0.50 -12.85
N VAL A 86 3.09 1.02 -11.74
CA VAL A 86 2.34 1.90 -10.85
C VAL A 86 2.44 3.33 -11.38
N ARG A 87 1.33 3.86 -11.87
CA ARG A 87 1.26 5.23 -12.36
C ARG A 87 1.29 6.21 -11.19
N VAL A 88 2.20 7.19 -11.24
CA VAL A 88 2.15 8.36 -10.36
C VAL A 88 1.25 9.40 -11.02
N ALA A 89 0.15 9.75 -10.35
CA ALA A 89 -0.82 10.73 -10.83
C ALA A 89 -0.56 12.06 -10.12
N PRO A 90 -0.50 13.20 -10.83
CA PRO A 90 -0.40 14.51 -10.18
C PRO A 90 -1.55 14.68 -9.17
N GLY A 91 -1.25 15.33 -8.04
CA GLY A 91 -2.23 15.59 -6.97
C GLY A 91 -3.47 16.29 -7.51
N ALA A 92 -4.64 15.92 -6.97
CA ALA A 92 -5.91 16.62 -7.21
C ALA A 92 -5.97 17.95 -6.46
#